data_AF-F4CWH1-F1
#
_entry.id   AF-F4CWH1-F1
#
_cell.length_a   1.000
_cell.length_b   1.000
_cell.length_c   1.000
_cell.angle_alpha   90.00
_cell.angle_beta   90.00
_cell.angle_gamma   90.00
#
_symmetry.space_group_name_H-M   'P 1'
#
loop_
_entity.id
_entity.type
_entity.pdbx_description
1 polymer ?
#
loop_
_entity_poly.entity_id
_entity_poly.type
_entity_poly.pdbx_seq_one_letter_code
_entity_poly.pdbx_strand_id
1 'polypeptide(L)'
;MGPYPGTVATPWSLTIDCASPSTLAGFWAEALGYAPAPPPPGWSSWDAWFDDHDVPVDERGDGAFLHDPAGVAPAISFLRVPEDKIVKNRMHLDLAVGGGRHVAWDERRRRVVTEVERLVALGATVLAEVPADRPDHVTMADPEGNEFDVL
;
A
#
# COMPACT_ATOMS: atom_id res chain seq x y z
N MET A 1 2.38 -27.60 18.71
CA MET A 1 1.24 -27.60 17.77
C MET A 1 0.38 -26.41 18.17
N GLY A 2 0.25 -25.39 17.31
CA GLY A 2 -0.54 -24.19 17.62
C GLY A 2 -2.03 -24.52 17.77
N PRO A 3 -2.82 -23.68 18.46
CA PRO A 3 -4.21 -23.98 18.84
C PRO A 3 -5.21 -24.08 17.68
N TYR A 4 -4.78 -23.88 16.43
CA TYR A 4 -5.65 -23.89 15.24
C TYR A 4 -5.16 -24.86 14.16
N PRO A 5 -5.17 -26.18 14.41
CA PRO A 5 -4.83 -27.16 13.39
C PRO A 5 -5.92 -27.20 12.29
N GLY A 6 -5.54 -26.89 11.04
CA GLY A 6 -6.38 -27.08 9.85
C GLY A 6 -7.16 -25.86 9.37
N THR A 7 -7.02 -24.69 10.01
CA THR A 7 -7.70 -23.47 9.56
C THR A 7 -6.92 -22.82 8.42
N VAL A 8 -7.54 -22.72 7.24
CA VAL A 8 -7.06 -21.88 6.14
C VAL A 8 -7.51 -20.45 6.42
N ALA A 9 -6.60 -19.48 6.31
CA ALA A 9 -6.95 -18.07 6.46
C ALA A 9 -7.94 -17.63 5.36
N THR A 10 -8.93 -16.83 5.72
CA THR A 10 -9.83 -16.21 4.75
C THR A 10 -9.03 -15.24 3.88
N PRO A 11 -9.07 -15.36 2.54
CA PRO A 11 -8.48 -14.36 1.64
C PRO A 11 -9.18 -13.01 1.84
N TRP A 12 -8.42 -11.92 1.75
CA TRP A 12 -8.93 -10.57 1.94
C TRP A 12 -8.15 -9.59 1.04
N SER A 13 -8.69 -8.38 0.90
CA SER A 13 -8.07 -7.26 0.20
C SER A 13 -8.28 -5.97 0.99
N LEU A 14 -7.48 -4.96 0.68
CA LEU A 14 -7.57 -3.63 1.28
C LEU A 14 -8.03 -2.60 0.23
N THR A 15 -8.95 -1.71 0.61
CA THR A 15 -9.32 -0.55 -0.19
C THR A 15 -8.93 0.73 0.53
N ILE A 16 -8.31 1.67 -0.21
CA ILE A 16 -7.94 2.99 0.24
C ILE A 16 -8.70 4.02 -0.60
N ASP A 17 -9.51 4.83 0.07
CA ASP A 17 -10.20 5.95 -0.57
C ASP A 17 -9.21 7.10 -0.81
N CYS A 18 -9.31 7.75 -1.97
CA CYS A 18 -8.33 8.73 -2.43
C CYS A 18 -8.94 9.72 -3.44
N ALA A 19 -8.20 10.77 -3.77
CA ALA A 19 -8.53 11.71 -4.84
C ALA A 19 -8.00 11.23 -6.21
N SER A 20 -6.79 10.64 -6.23
CA SER A 20 -6.09 10.19 -7.43
C SER A 20 -5.65 8.73 -7.34
N PRO A 21 -6.51 7.78 -7.75
CA PRO A 21 -6.20 6.35 -7.73
C PRO A 21 -4.89 5.99 -8.43
N SER A 22 -4.61 6.59 -9.60
CA SER A 22 -3.38 6.32 -10.35
C SER A 22 -2.12 6.80 -9.63
N THR A 23 -2.20 7.93 -8.91
CA THR A 23 -1.06 8.46 -8.15
C THR A 23 -0.70 7.52 -7.01
N LEU A 24 -1.70 7.13 -6.21
CA LEU A 24 -1.47 6.21 -5.10
C LEU A 24 -1.07 4.82 -5.57
N ALA A 25 -1.69 4.29 -6.62
CA ALA A 25 -1.31 3.00 -7.17
C ALA A 25 0.14 2.99 -7.68
N GLY A 26 0.60 4.06 -8.33
CA GLY A 26 1.99 4.17 -8.75
C GLY A 26 2.97 4.18 -7.58
N PHE A 27 2.68 4.98 -6.54
CA PHE A 27 3.49 5.02 -5.32
C PHE A 27 3.52 3.65 -4.63
N TRP A 28 2.36 3.06 -4.36
CA TRP A 28 2.23 1.82 -3.60
C TRP A 28 2.74 0.58 -4.36
N ALA A 29 2.70 0.59 -5.70
CA ALA A 29 3.35 -0.43 -6.52
C ALA A 29 4.87 -0.46 -6.26
N GLU A 30 5.52 0.70 -6.30
CA GLU A 30 6.96 0.83 -6.03
C GLU A 30 7.32 0.63 -4.55
N ALA A 31 6.44 1.04 -3.63
CA ALA A 31 6.64 0.86 -2.19
C ALA A 31 6.65 -0.63 -1.80
N LEU A 32 5.71 -1.40 -2.34
CA LEU A 32 5.49 -2.80 -1.94
C LEU A 32 6.08 -3.83 -2.92
N GLY A 33 6.57 -3.40 -4.08
CA GLY A 33 6.95 -4.30 -5.18
C GLY A 33 5.74 -4.98 -5.82
N TYR A 34 4.58 -4.33 -5.79
CA TYR A 34 3.33 -4.84 -6.34
C TYR A 34 3.22 -4.48 -7.83
N ALA A 35 2.36 -5.20 -8.55
CA ALA A 35 2.06 -4.91 -9.95
C ALA A 35 0.60 -4.50 -10.14
N PRO A 36 0.29 -3.69 -11.18
CA PRO A 36 -1.09 -3.45 -11.60
C PRO A 36 -1.85 -4.76 -11.77
N ALA A 37 -3.05 -4.84 -11.20
CA ALA A 37 -3.89 -6.02 -11.34
C ALA A 37 -4.38 -6.15 -12.79
N PRO A 38 -4.39 -7.37 -13.34
CA PRO A 38 -5.03 -7.62 -14.63
C PRO A 38 -6.54 -7.37 -14.54
N PRO A 39 -7.23 -7.17 -15.69
CA PRO A 39 -8.68 -7.14 -15.70
C PRO A 39 -9.25 -8.49 -15.22
N PRO A 40 -10.55 -8.53 -14.88
CA PRO A 40 -11.23 -9.77 -14.55
C PRO A 40 -11.08 -10.85 -15.64
N PRO A 41 -11.12 -12.16 -15.28
CA PRO A 41 -11.05 -13.24 -16.25
C PRO A 41 -12.17 -13.12 -17.30
N GLY A 42 -11.80 -13.18 -18.57
CA GLY A 42 -12.72 -13.03 -19.70
C GLY A 42 -12.48 -11.78 -20.55
N TRP A 43 -11.73 -10.81 -20.04
CA TRP A 43 -11.39 -9.58 -20.76
C TRP A 43 -9.88 -9.44 -20.95
N SER A 44 -9.47 -8.89 -22.09
CA SER A 44 -8.05 -8.72 -22.47
C SER A 44 -7.40 -7.45 -21.90
N SER A 45 -8.21 -6.48 -21.49
CA SER A 45 -7.77 -5.21 -20.89
C SER A 45 -8.87 -4.65 -19.98
N TRP A 46 -8.50 -3.69 -19.13
CA TRP A 46 -9.47 -2.91 -18.37
C TRP A 46 -10.41 -2.12 -19.30
N ASP A 47 -9.89 -1.56 -20.41
CA ASP A 47 -10.73 -0.88 -21.41
C ASP A 47 -11.80 -1.80 -22.00
N ALA A 48 -11.46 -3.05 -22.32
CA ALA A 48 -12.44 -4.02 -22.83
C ALA A 48 -13.50 -4.38 -21.76
N TRP A 49 -13.09 -4.45 -20.49
CA TRP A 49 -14.03 -4.66 -19.39
C TRP A 49 -14.95 -3.45 -19.20
N PHE A 50 -14.40 -2.24 -19.25
CA PHE A 50 -15.17 -0.99 -19.15
C PHE A 50 -16.18 -0.83 -20.29
N ASP A 51 -15.76 -1.15 -21.53
CA ASP A 51 -16.64 -1.11 -22.69
C ASP A 51 -17.80 -2.11 -22.56
N ASP A 52 -17.54 -3.34 -22.10
CA ASP A 52 -18.55 -4.40 -21.95
C ASP A 52 -19.56 -4.12 -20.82
N HIS A 53 -19.20 -3.25 -19.86
CA HIS A 53 -20.05 -2.86 -18.74
C HIS A 53 -20.60 -1.43 -18.87
N ASP A 54 -20.50 -0.81 -20.05
CA ASP A 54 -20.98 0.54 -20.32
C ASP A 54 -20.43 1.61 -19.34
N VAL A 55 -19.19 1.45 -18.85
CA VAL A 55 -18.57 2.39 -17.91
C VAL A 55 -18.21 3.70 -18.63
N PRO A 56 -18.75 4.85 -18.19
CA PRO A 56 -18.45 6.16 -18.77
C PRO A 56 -16.95 6.46 -18.76
N VAL A 57 -16.45 7.11 -19.82
CA VAL A 57 -15.01 7.37 -20.00
C VAL A 57 -14.42 8.19 -18.85
N ASP A 58 -15.19 9.11 -18.29
CA ASP A 58 -14.82 9.94 -17.14
C ASP A 58 -14.76 9.17 -15.81
N GLU A 59 -15.43 8.02 -15.71
CA GLU A 59 -15.42 7.13 -14.55
C GLU A 59 -14.31 6.05 -14.63
N ARG A 60 -13.71 5.81 -15.81
CA ARG A 60 -12.67 4.76 -15.99
C ARG A 60 -11.40 4.98 -15.16
N GLY A 61 -11.20 6.19 -14.65
CA GLY A 61 -10.08 6.56 -13.77
C GLY A 61 -10.42 6.55 -12.27
N ASP A 62 -11.64 6.15 -11.89
CA ASP A 62 -12.10 6.17 -10.50
C ASP A 62 -11.55 5.01 -9.66
N GLY A 63 -10.82 4.08 -10.27
CA GLY A 63 -10.22 2.95 -9.58
C GLY A 63 -8.83 2.60 -10.11
N ALA A 64 -7.96 2.17 -9.22
CA ALA A 64 -6.70 1.52 -9.56
C ALA A 64 -6.46 0.31 -8.63
N PHE A 65 -5.92 -0.76 -9.17
CA PHE A 65 -5.88 -2.06 -8.49
C PHE A 65 -4.47 -2.64 -8.57
N LEU A 66 -3.94 -3.12 -7.45
CA LEU A 66 -2.63 -3.74 -7.33
C LEU A 66 -2.77 -5.17 -6.78
N HIS A 67 -1.85 -6.03 -7.19
CA HIS A 67 -1.71 -7.37 -6.64
C HIS A 67 -0.24 -7.68 -6.35
N ASP A 68 -0.03 -8.58 -5.39
CA ASP A 68 1.27 -9.24 -5.22
C ASP A 68 1.53 -10.16 -6.42
N PRO A 69 2.60 -9.94 -7.20
CA PRO A 69 2.96 -10.80 -8.32
C PRO A 69 3.21 -12.26 -7.93
N ALA A 70 3.58 -12.52 -6.67
CA ALA A 70 3.75 -13.88 -6.15
C ALA A 70 2.42 -14.53 -5.72
N GLY A 71 1.33 -13.77 -5.64
CA GLY A 71 0.00 -14.23 -5.24
C GLY A 71 -0.08 -14.66 -3.76
N VAL A 72 0.84 -14.19 -2.91
CA VAL A 72 0.91 -14.55 -1.49
C VAL A 72 0.22 -13.49 -0.63
N ALA A 73 0.49 -12.21 -0.91
CA ALA A 73 -0.03 -11.11 -0.14
C ALA A 73 -1.38 -10.58 -0.67
N PRO A 74 -2.20 -9.93 0.18
CA PRO A 74 -3.50 -9.36 -0.19
C PRO A 74 -3.41 -8.37 -1.35
N ALA A 75 -4.46 -8.29 -2.16
CA ALA A 75 -4.61 -7.23 -3.15
C ALA A 75 -4.93 -5.88 -2.48
N ILE A 76 -4.55 -4.78 -3.14
CA ILE A 76 -4.84 -3.41 -2.69
C ILE A 76 -5.55 -2.67 -3.82
N SER A 77 -6.60 -1.93 -3.50
CA SER A 77 -7.34 -1.07 -4.43
C SER A 77 -7.38 0.36 -3.94
N PHE A 78 -7.35 1.30 -4.87
CA PHE A 78 -7.48 2.73 -4.63
C PHE A 78 -8.73 3.21 -5.34
N LEU A 79 -9.68 3.79 -4.61
CA LEU A 79 -10.95 4.23 -5.17
C LEU A 79 -11.10 5.73 -5.00
N ARG A 80 -11.56 6.40 -6.06
CA ARG A 80 -11.82 7.83 -6.02
C ARG A 80 -13.05 8.10 -5.15
N VAL A 81 -12.91 9.02 -4.22
CA VAL A 81 -14.04 9.61 -3.47
C VAL A 81 -13.98 11.13 -3.56
N PRO A 82 -15.12 11.84 -3.51
CA PRO A 82 -15.14 13.30 -3.58
C PRO A 82 -14.70 13.98 -2.27
N GLU A 83 -14.69 13.26 -1.14
CA GLU A 83 -14.35 13.81 0.16
C GLU A 83 -12.83 13.83 0.41
N ASP A 84 -12.32 14.99 0.84
CA ASP A 84 -10.97 15.09 1.36
C ASP A 84 -10.80 14.33 2.69
N LYS A 85 -9.59 13.86 2.96
CA LYS A 85 -9.21 13.31 4.27
C LYS A 85 -9.29 14.39 5.35
N ILE A 86 -10.22 14.23 6.30
CA ILE A 86 -10.43 15.20 7.39
C ILE A 86 -9.82 14.79 8.74
N VAL A 87 -9.51 13.51 8.93
CA VAL A 87 -8.96 12.96 10.20
C VAL A 87 -7.88 11.94 9.91
N LYS A 88 -7.11 11.59 10.96
CA LYS A 88 -6.10 10.52 10.90
C LYS A 88 -6.74 9.17 10.56
N ASN A 89 -6.07 8.37 9.73
CA ASN A 89 -6.45 6.98 9.48
C ASN A 89 -6.39 6.16 10.79
N ARG A 90 -7.45 5.39 11.08
CA ARG A 90 -7.52 4.50 12.26
C ARG A 90 -6.96 3.09 11.98
N MET A 91 -6.41 2.93 10.80
CA MET A 91 -5.71 1.76 10.31
C MET A 91 -4.43 2.29 9.65
N HIS A 92 -3.35 1.54 9.79
CA HIS A 92 -2.04 1.89 9.28
C HIS A 92 -1.43 0.64 8.65
N LEU A 93 -0.71 0.86 7.55
CA LEU A 93 0.04 -0.16 6.86
C LEU A 93 1.51 -0.04 7.29
N ASP A 94 2.10 -1.17 7.65
CA ASP A 94 3.47 -1.21 8.18
C ASP A 94 4.39 -1.92 7.19
N LEU A 95 5.42 -1.21 6.71
CA LEU A 95 6.46 -1.74 5.84
C LEU A 95 7.60 -2.30 6.70
N ALA A 96 7.58 -3.62 6.91
CA ALA A 96 8.50 -4.32 7.81
C ALA A 96 9.90 -4.59 7.21
N VAL A 97 10.57 -3.55 6.72
CA VAL A 97 11.90 -3.63 6.07
C VAL A 97 13.07 -3.85 7.04
N GLY A 98 12.90 -3.54 8.32
CA GLY A 98 13.92 -3.69 9.35
C GLY A 98 14.23 -5.15 9.70
N GLY A 99 13.37 -6.09 9.31
CA GLY A 99 13.53 -7.52 9.61
C GLY A 99 13.22 -7.88 11.07
N GLY A 100 12.65 -6.96 11.85
CA GLY A 100 12.22 -7.22 13.22
C GLY A 100 13.35 -7.26 14.27
N ARG A 101 12.99 -7.29 15.55
CA ARG A 101 13.89 -7.06 16.70
C ARG A 101 15.02 -8.08 16.90
N HIS A 102 15.03 -9.19 16.16
CA HIS A 102 16.13 -10.14 16.19
C HIS A 102 17.35 -9.69 15.38
N VAL A 103 17.17 -8.70 14.49
CA VAL A 103 18.26 -8.05 13.75
C VAL A 103 18.89 -6.96 14.63
N ALA A 104 20.22 -6.84 14.59
CA ALA A 104 20.97 -5.84 15.36
C ALA A 104 20.47 -4.42 15.08
N TRP A 105 20.41 -3.58 16.12
CA TRP A 105 19.77 -2.25 16.02
C TRP A 105 20.36 -1.37 14.92
N ASP A 106 21.69 -1.29 14.79
CA ASP A 106 22.34 -0.49 13.74
C ASP A 106 21.93 -0.94 12.32
N GLU A 107 21.78 -2.25 12.11
CA GLU A 107 21.38 -2.81 10.82
C GLU A 107 19.91 -2.53 10.53
N ARG A 108 19.01 -2.71 11.53
CA ARG A 108 17.60 -2.36 11.39
C ARG A 108 17.43 -0.89 11.03
N ARG A 109 18.10 -0.02 11.80
CA ARG A 109 18.06 1.43 11.58
C ARG A 109 18.54 1.80 10.19
N ARG A 110 19.64 1.21 9.72
CA ARG A 110 20.14 1.44 8.36
C ARG A 110 19.09 1.09 7.31
N ARG A 111 18.45 -0.08 7.40
CA ARG A 111 17.41 -0.52 6.44
C ARG A 111 16.22 0.41 6.43
N VAL A 112 15.71 0.77 7.61
CA VAL A 112 14.58 1.71 7.75
C VAL A 112 14.92 3.07 7.15
N VAL A 113 16.09 3.64 7.48
CA VAL A 113 16.50 4.95 6.94
C VAL A 113 16.65 4.91 5.42
N THR A 114 17.29 3.87 4.87
CA THR A 114 17.42 3.71 3.41
C THR A 114 16.07 3.62 2.72
N GLU A 115 15.11 2.90 3.31
CA GLU A 115 13.77 2.80 2.74
C GLU A 115 13.01 4.12 2.84
N VAL A 116 13.09 4.81 3.98
CA VAL A 116 12.50 6.15 4.13
C VAL A 116 13.02 7.11 3.06
N GLU A 117 14.34 7.15 2.84
CA GLU A 117 14.94 7.98 1.79
C GLU A 117 14.40 7.64 0.39
N ARG A 118 14.24 6.34 0.09
CA ARG A 118 13.67 5.87 -1.18
C ARG A 118 12.21 6.29 -1.34
N LEU A 119 11.40 6.13 -0.30
CA LEU A 119 9.97 6.46 -0.31
C LEU A 119 9.75 7.97 -0.40
N VAL A 120 10.59 8.79 0.22
CA VAL A 120 10.59 10.24 0.03
C VAL A 120 10.86 10.61 -1.42
N ALA A 121 11.81 9.94 -2.08
CA ALA A 121 12.07 10.15 -3.51
C ALA A 121 10.88 9.75 -4.41
N LEU A 122 9.98 8.88 -3.93
CA LEU A 122 8.75 8.48 -4.61
C LEU A 122 7.55 9.39 -4.29
N GLY A 123 7.71 10.40 -3.43
CA GLY A 123 6.68 11.38 -3.10
C GLY A 123 6.04 11.22 -1.73
N ALA A 124 6.52 10.31 -0.88
CA ALA A 124 6.11 10.25 0.52
C ALA A 124 6.70 11.42 1.35
N THR A 125 6.09 11.68 2.49
CA THR A 125 6.56 12.68 3.46
C THR A 125 6.83 12.03 4.81
N VAL A 126 7.86 12.47 5.53
CA VAL A 126 8.12 12.05 6.91
C VAL A 126 7.25 12.88 7.85
N LEU A 127 6.41 12.22 8.66
CA LEU A 127 5.52 12.88 9.61
C LEU A 127 6.11 12.89 11.02
N ALA A 128 6.70 11.77 11.44
CA ALA A 128 7.32 11.65 12.74
C ALA A 128 8.47 10.65 12.73
N GLU A 129 9.59 11.07 13.30
CA GLU A 129 10.69 10.19 13.67
C GLU A 129 10.60 9.89 15.18
N VAL A 130 10.52 8.63 15.55
CA VAL A 130 10.62 8.26 16.97
C VAL A 130 12.06 8.55 17.42
N PRO A 131 12.28 9.20 18.59
CA PRO A 131 13.62 9.61 19.05
C PRO A 131 14.64 8.48 19.00
N ALA A 132 15.91 8.84 18.76
CA ALA A 132 17.02 7.92 18.46
C ALA A 132 17.32 6.84 19.51
N ASP A 133 16.82 6.97 20.74
CA ASP A 133 16.91 5.94 21.79
C ASP A 133 15.84 4.84 21.65
N ARG A 134 14.86 5.02 20.75
CA ARG A 134 13.71 4.12 20.52
C ARG A 134 13.18 4.00 19.07
N PRO A 135 13.91 4.26 17.97
CA PRO A 135 13.29 4.14 16.65
C PRO A 135 13.04 2.67 16.36
N ASP A 136 11.78 2.27 16.52
CA ASP A 136 11.26 1.00 16.01
C ASP A 136 10.42 1.20 14.75
N HIS A 137 10.11 2.45 14.36
CA HIS A 137 9.49 2.80 13.08
C HIS A 137 9.68 4.30 12.78
N VAL A 138 9.46 4.68 11.51
CA VAL A 138 9.26 6.06 11.04
C VAL A 138 7.86 6.17 10.47
N THR A 139 7.06 7.12 10.98
CA THR A 139 5.73 7.39 10.43
C THR A 139 5.85 8.32 9.24
N MET A 140 5.29 7.89 8.12
CA MET A 140 5.27 8.58 6.85
C MET A 140 3.84 8.83 6.38
N ALA A 141 3.69 9.72 5.41
CA ALA A 141 2.46 9.91 4.65
C ALA A 141 2.74 9.62 3.17
N ASP A 142 1.82 8.92 2.50
CA ASP A 142 1.85 8.76 1.05
C ASP A 142 1.57 10.10 0.33
N PRO A 143 1.58 10.15 -1.03
CA PRO A 143 1.36 11.39 -1.77
C PRO A 143 0.04 12.13 -1.48
N GLU A 144 -0.96 11.47 -0.88
CA GLU A 144 -2.24 12.07 -0.50
C GLU A 144 -2.39 12.26 1.02
N GLY A 145 -1.33 12.02 1.79
CA GLY A 145 -1.33 12.24 3.24
C GLY A 145 -1.94 11.09 4.05
N ASN A 146 -2.10 9.90 3.47
CA ASN A 146 -2.48 8.70 4.23
C ASN A 146 -1.28 8.20 5.02
N GLU A 147 -1.47 8.01 6.32
CA GLU A 147 -0.39 7.60 7.21
C GLU A 147 -0.04 6.12 7.09
N PHE A 148 1.26 5.81 7.08
CA PHE A 148 1.83 4.46 7.11
C PHE A 148 3.15 4.46 7.89
N ASP A 149 3.63 3.30 8.33
CA ASP A 149 4.87 3.19 9.10
C ASP A 149 5.93 2.36 8.36
N VAL A 150 7.21 2.71 8.52
CA VAL A 150 8.36 1.94 8.02
C VAL A 150 9.16 1.43 9.22
N LEU A 151 9.34 0.12 9.36
CA LEU A 151 9.84 -0.53 10.58
C LEU A 151 10.76 -1.74 10.37
#